data_AF-A0A5S5BX95-F1
#
_entry.id   AF-A0A5S5BX95-F1
#
_cell.length_a   1.000
_cell.length_b   1.000
_cell.length_c   1.000
_cell.angle_alpha   90.00
_cell.angle_beta   90.00
_cell.angle_gamma   90.00
#
_symmetry.space_group_name_H-M   'P 1'
#
loop_
_entity.id
_entity.type
_entity.pdbx_description
1 polymer ?
#
loop_
_entity_poly.entity_id
_entity_poly.type
_entity_poly.pdbx_seq_one_letter_code
_entity_poly.pdbx_strand_id
1 'polypeptide(L)'
;MMPPKPPVHPALLTLRVLVATGKPKLFALFWLASAAITAAALVYDSVALGPIRISYWDNVFEALNVYAFIVGVRLTYVHLGVLLNHGITRKHAALGTLLFCGAFALASAVLVGAGFAVEHAVYASQSGWNEQLKDHHLFAQANQIPAIVAEYSLLTLYSLLLGHFIATTFYRFGKAAGVIAIVLALNLAIGIEVRFYDNFVNLLREGSLLNSLLTPWQFLLSYGLAVAFLYALIHYMFRTSEIKPHTR
;
A
#
# COMPACT_ATOMS: atom_id res chain seq x y z
N MET A 1 -4.76 34.81 -29.92
CA MET A 1 -3.77 34.51 -28.85
C MET A 1 -4.45 33.64 -27.82
N MET A 2 -3.93 32.45 -27.50
CA MET A 2 -4.48 31.67 -26.38
C MET A 2 -4.10 32.34 -25.06
N PRO A 3 -5.03 32.44 -24.09
CA PRO A 3 -4.70 32.96 -22.77
C PRO A 3 -3.61 32.09 -22.11
N PRO A 4 -2.68 32.69 -21.33
CA PRO A 4 -1.66 31.93 -20.64
C PRO A 4 -2.31 30.92 -19.68
N LYS A 5 -1.84 29.67 -19.71
CA LYS A 5 -2.33 28.64 -18.78
C LYS A 5 -2.02 29.06 -17.34
N PRO A 6 -2.97 28.90 -16.40
CA PRO A 6 -2.72 29.23 -15.00
C PRO A 6 -1.57 28.39 -14.43
N PRO A 7 -0.78 28.94 -13.49
CA PRO A 7 0.34 28.23 -12.90
C PRO A 7 -0.16 27.00 -12.12
N VAL A 8 0.36 25.82 -12.49
CA VAL A 8 0.05 24.57 -11.79
C VAL A 8 0.81 24.54 -10.46
N HIS A 9 0.14 24.19 -9.36
CA HIS A 9 0.79 24.06 -8.05
C HIS A 9 1.98 23.06 -8.12
N PRO A 10 3.16 23.37 -7.59
CA PRO A 10 4.37 22.53 -7.76
C PRO A 10 4.21 21.08 -7.27
N ALA A 11 3.37 20.84 -6.26
CA ALA A 11 3.06 19.48 -5.80
C ALA A 11 2.25 18.66 -6.83
N LEU A 12 1.36 19.31 -7.59
CA LEU A 12 0.62 18.65 -8.68
C LEU A 12 1.54 18.37 -9.87
N LEU A 13 2.52 19.24 -10.13
CA LEU A 13 3.57 18.97 -11.11
C LEU A 13 4.39 17.74 -10.71
N THR A 14 4.77 17.63 -9.43
CA THR A 14 5.46 16.46 -8.88
C THR A 14 4.65 15.18 -9.10
N LEU A 15 3.36 15.20 -8.74
CA LEU A 15 2.45 14.07 -8.96
C LEU A 15 2.42 13.65 -10.44
N ARG A 16 2.29 14.60 -11.37
CA ARG A 16 2.29 14.33 -12.81
C ARG A 16 3.60 13.71 -13.28
N VAL A 17 4.74 14.21 -12.81
CA VAL A 17 6.06 13.65 -13.14
C VAL A 17 6.17 12.23 -12.60
N LEU A 18 5.75 11.97 -11.37
CA LEU A 18 5.77 10.64 -10.77
C LEU A 18 4.85 9.66 -11.51
N VAL A 19 3.65 10.08 -11.92
CA VAL A 19 2.75 9.24 -12.72
C VAL A 19 3.36 8.93 -14.09
N ALA A 20 3.93 9.93 -14.76
CA ALA A 20 4.53 9.75 -16.09
C ALA A 20 5.80 8.86 -16.06
N THR A 21 6.65 9.06 -15.05
CA THR A 21 7.92 8.34 -14.90
C THR A 21 7.79 7.03 -14.12
N GLY A 22 6.69 6.85 -13.40
CA GLY A 22 6.36 5.68 -12.58
C GLY A 22 6.05 4.41 -13.39
N LYS A 23 6.20 4.47 -14.71
CA LYS A 23 5.94 3.37 -15.65
C LYS A 23 4.51 2.82 -15.49
N PRO A 24 3.47 3.60 -15.85
CA PRO A 24 2.07 3.18 -15.71
C PRO A 24 1.77 1.86 -16.46
N LYS A 25 2.54 1.54 -17.50
CA LYS A 25 2.50 0.25 -18.19
C LYS A 25 2.86 -0.93 -17.27
N LEU A 26 3.83 -0.79 -16.37
CA LEU A 26 4.19 -1.84 -15.41
C LEU A 26 3.09 -2.01 -14.35
N PHE A 27 2.49 -0.91 -13.90
CA PHE A 27 1.33 -0.96 -13.01
C PHE A 27 0.17 -1.71 -13.68
N ALA A 28 -0.18 -1.35 -14.92
CA ALA A 28 -1.21 -2.05 -15.69
C ALA A 28 -0.86 -3.53 -15.91
N LEU A 29 0.40 -3.83 -16.25
CA LEU A 29 0.86 -5.21 -16.44
C LEU A 29 0.76 -6.04 -15.16
N PHE A 30 1.11 -5.48 -14.00
CA PHE A 30 0.95 -6.14 -12.70
C PHE A 30 -0.50 -6.55 -12.48
N TRP A 31 -1.45 -5.64 -12.71
CA TRP A 31 -2.88 -5.93 -12.54
C TRP A 31 -3.43 -6.91 -13.56
N LEU A 32 -3.04 -6.78 -14.83
CA LEU A 32 -3.44 -7.72 -15.88
C LEU A 32 -2.88 -9.13 -15.59
N ALA A 33 -1.63 -9.22 -15.16
CA ALA A 33 -1.01 -10.49 -14.78
C ALA A 33 -1.70 -11.10 -13.56
N SER A 34 -1.99 -10.30 -12.53
CA SER A 34 -2.69 -10.76 -11.33
C SER A 34 -4.09 -11.28 -11.66
N ALA A 35 -4.87 -10.53 -12.45
CA ALA A 35 -6.19 -10.96 -12.89
C ALA A 35 -6.14 -12.25 -13.74
N ALA A 36 -5.17 -12.36 -14.65
CA ALA A 36 -4.98 -13.55 -15.47
C ALA A 36 -4.59 -14.79 -14.63
N ILE A 37 -3.68 -14.62 -13.67
CA ILE A 37 -3.26 -15.69 -12.75
C ILE A 37 -4.44 -16.15 -11.90
N THR A 38 -5.19 -15.21 -11.31
CA THR A 38 -6.38 -15.53 -10.51
C THR A 38 -7.44 -16.26 -11.33
N ALA A 39 -7.74 -15.78 -12.54
CA ALA A 39 -8.70 -16.46 -13.42
C ALA A 39 -8.23 -17.87 -13.80
N ALA A 40 -6.95 -18.05 -14.12
CA ALA A 40 -6.38 -19.36 -14.44
C ALA A 40 -6.43 -20.32 -13.25
N ALA A 41 -6.11 -19.84 -12.04
CA ALA A 41 -6.17 -20.62 -10.81
C ALA A 41 -7.62 -21.06 -10.49
N LEU A 42 -8.58 -20.13 -10.62
CA LEU A 42 -10.00 -20.43 -10.42
C LEU A 42 -10.50 -21.50 -11.39
N VAL A 43 -10.13 -21.42 -12.67
CA VAL A 43 -10.48 -22.45 -13.67
C VAL A 43 -9.81 -23.78 -13.34
N TYR A 44 -8.51 -23.78 -13.04
CA TYR A 44 -7.78 -25.00 -12.73
C TYR A 44 -8.35 -25.73 -11.51
N ASP A 45 -8.56 -25.03 -10.40
CA ASP A 45 -9.06 -25.63 -9.16
C ASP A 45 -10.52 -26.09 -9.30
N SER A 46 -11.34 -25.38 -10.10
CA SER A 46 -12.71 -25.81 -10.39
C SER A 46 -12.79 -27.16 -11.11
N VAL A 47 -11.79 -27.46 -11.95
CA VAL A 47 -11.71 -28.70 -12.72
C VAL A 47 -10.99 -29.80 -11.95
N ALA A 48 -9.93 -29.45 -11.21
CA ALA A 48 -9.02 -30.41 -10.59
C ALA A 48 -9.40 -30.78 -9.15
N LEU A 49 -9.91 -29.83 -8.35
CA LEU A 49 -10.07 -29.97 -6.89
C LEU A 49 -11.53 -29.92 -6.43
N GLY A 50 -12.46 -29.46 -7.28
CA GLY A 50 -13.88 -29.34 -6.95
C GLY A 50 -14.22 -28.00 -6.31
N PRO A 51 -15.20 -27.93 -5.37
CA PRO A 51 -15.65 -26.66 -4.81
C PRO A 51 -14.54 -25.87 -4.12
N ILE A 52 -14.27 -24.68 -4.65
CA ILE A 52 -13.24 -23.78 -4.13
C ILE A 52 -13.79 -23.04 -2.91
N ARG A 53 -12.94 -22.83 -1.91
CA ARG A 53 -13.32 -22.16 -0.65
C ARG A 53 -12.47 -20.96 -0.29
N ILE A 54 -11.33 -20.75 -0.94
CA ILE A 54 -10.39 -19.68 -0.58
C ILE A 54 -10.45 -18.54 -1.59
N SER A 55 -10.40 -17.30 -1.11
CA SER A 55 -10.22 -16.14 -1.98
C SER A 55 -8.82 -16.14 -2.59
N TYR A 56 -8.73 -15.99 -3.91
CA TYR A 56 -7.44 -15.77 -4.58
C TYR A 56 -7.01 -14.31 -4.50
N TRP A 57 -7.95 -13.38 -4.38
CA TRP A 57 -7.64 -11.96 -4.27
C TRP A 57 -6.93 -11.61 -2.96
N ASP A 58 -7.16 -12.38 -1.89
CA ASP A 58 -6.34 -12.32 -0.68
C ASP A 58 -4.86 -12.58 -0.98
N ASN A 59 -4.53 -13.58 -1.81
CA ASN A 59 -3.13 -13.88 -2.16
C ASN A 59 -2.52 -12.83 -3.11
N VAL A 60 -3.32 -12.26 -4.03
CA VAL A 60 -2.87 -11.15 -4.89
C VAL A 60 -2.44 -9.95 -4.03
N PHE A 61 -3.12 -9.73 -2.91
CA PHE A 61 -2.81 -8.62 -2.03
C PHE A 61 -1.41 -8.71 -1.39
N GLU A 62 -0.95 -9.92 -1.03
CA GLU A 62 0.42 -10.13 -0.53
C GLU A 62 1.47 -9.65 -1.57
N ALA A 63 1.27 -10.01 -2.84
CA ALA A 63 2.13 -9.56 -3.93
C ALA A 63 2.04 -8.04 -4.16
N LEU A 64 0.86 -7.45 -4.01
CA LEU A 64 0.65 -6.01 -4.10
C LEU A 64 1.44 -5.25 -3.03
N ASN A 65 1.50 -5.75 -1.79
CA ASN A 65 2.27 -5.12 -0.72
C ASN A 65 3.76 -5.04 -1.04
N VAL A 66 4.34 -6.14 -1.52
CA VAL A 66 5.75 -6.18 -1.94
C VAL A 66 5.98 -5.22 -3.11
N TYR A 67 5.09 -5.21 -4.09
CA TYR A 67 5.18 -4.29 -5.22
C TYR A 67 5.10 -2.81 -4.77
N ALA A 68 4.13 -2.47 -3.91
CA ALA A 68 3.97 -1.14 -3.34
C ALA A 68 5.21 -0.72 -2.54
N PHE A 69 5.77 -1.60 -1.73
CA PHE A 69 7.02 -1.35 -1.02
C PHE A 69 8.17 -0.99 -1.97
N ILE A 70 8.36 -1.75 -3.06
CA ILE A 70 9.38 -1.48 -4.08
C ILE A 70 9.14 -0.12 -4.76
N VAL A 71 7.88 0.20 -5.10
CA VAL A 71 7.53 1.52 -5.63
C VAL A 71 7.95 2.61 -4.64
N GLY A 72 7.69 2.41 -3.35
CA GLY A 72 8.06 3.34 -2.27
C GLY A 72 9.56 3.61 -2.21
N VAL A 73 10.37 2.55 -2.27
CA VAL A 73 11.85 2.66 -2.32
C VAL A 73 12.29 3.51 -3.51
N ARG A 74 11.66 3.33 -4.68
CA ARG A 74 12.02 4.06 -5.91
C ARG A 74 11.70 5.55 -5.82
N LEU A 75 10.69 5.97 -5.05
CA LEU A 75 10.31 7.39 -4.91
C LEU A 75 11.47 8.27 -4.47
N THR A 76 12.31 7.79 -3.54
CA THR A 76 13.49 8.55 -3.12
C THR A 76 14.66 8.33 -4.07
N TYR A 77 15.06 7.09 -4.32
CA TYR A 77 16.29 6.80 -5.05
C TYR A 77 16.28 7.23 -6.51
N VAL A 78 15.13 7.11 -7.17
CA VAL A 78 15.01 7.37 -8.61
C VAL A 78 14.43 8.76 -8.84
N HIS A 79 13.33 9.08 -8.16
CA HIS A 79 12.53 10.24 -8.54
C HIS A 79 12.96 11.53 -7.85
N LEU A 80 13.52 11.48 -6.64
CA LEU A 80 13.89 12.71 -5.92
C LEU A 80 14.90 13.55 -6.71
N GLY A 81 15.98 12.95 -7.20
CA GLY A 81 16.99 13.66 -8.00
C GLY A 81 16.40 14.28 -9.26
N VAL A 82 15.52 13.54 -9.95
CA VAL A 82 14.80 14.04 -11.14
C VAL A 82 13.96 15.26 -10.80
N LEU A 83 13.18 15.21 -9.71
CA LEU A 83 12.33 16.32 -9.29
C LEU A 83 13.15 17.58 -8.95
N LEU A 84 14.24 17.40 -8.19
CA LEU A 84 15.12 18.52 -7.83
C LEU A 84 15.79 19.14 -9.06
N ASN A 85 16.22 18.34 -10.04
CA ASN A 85 16.80 18.82 -11.30
C ASN A 85 15.81 19.60 -12.17
N HIS A 86 14.50 19.40 -11.98
CA HIS A 86 13.44 20.20 -12.61
C HIS A 86 13.07 21.46 -11.80
N GLY A 87 13.88 21.84 -10.79
CA GLY A 87 13.66 23.02 -9.97
C GLY A 87 12.55 22.87 -8.92
N ILE A 88 12.03 21.66 -8.71
CA ILE A 88 11.01 21.42 -7.69
C ILE A 88 11.70 21.42 -6.33
N THR A 89 11.21 22.26 -5.40
CA THR A 89 11.79 22.30 -4.05
C THR A 89 11.44 21.04 -3.25
N ARG A 90 12.30 20.67 -2.29
CA ARG A 90 12.10 19.48 -1.43
C ARG A 90 10.74 19.45 -0.73
N LYS A 91 10.25 20.60 -0.27
CA LYS A 91 8.94 20.72 0.37
C LYS A 91 7.81 20.32 -0.60
N HIS A 92 7.88 20.78 -1.84
CA HIS A 92 6.90 20.45 -2.86
C HIS A 92 7.05 19.00 -3.34
N ALA A 93 8.28 18.51 -3.45
CA ALA A 93 8.57 17.11 -3.76
C ALA A 93 7.96 16.18 -2.69
N ALA A 94 8.21 16.46 -1.40
CA ALA A 94 7.63 15.68 -0.31
C ALA A 94 6.09 15.66 -0.36
N LEU A 95 5.45 16.83 -0.50
CA LEU A 95 3.99 16.88 -0.60
C LEU A 95 3.47 16.14 -1.84
N GLY A 96 4.09 16.32 -3.00
CA GLY A 96 3.69 15.66 -4.23
C GLY A 96 3.89 14.15 -4.21
N THR A 97 4.97 13.68 -3.60
CA THR A 97 5.22 12.25 -3.37
C THR A 97 4.17 11.63 -2.45
N LEU A 98 3.75 12.34 -1.40
CA LEU A 98 2.72 11.86 -0.50
C LEU A 98 1.34 11.83 -1.15
N LEU A 99 1.01 12.82 -1.99
CA LEU A 99 -0.20 12.79 -2.83
C LEU A 99 -0.17 11.62 -3.82
N PHE A 100 0.98 11.34 -4.42
CA PHE A 100 1.17 10.17 -5.26
C PHE A 100 0.93 8.88 -4.47
N CYS A 101 1.44 8.78 -3.24
CA CYS A 101 1.25 7.61 -2.40
C CYS A 101 -0.22 7.34 -2.12
N GLY A 102 -0.97 8.37 -1.73
CA GLY A 102 -2.42 8.26 -1.49
C GLY A 102 -3.19 7.86 -2.75
N ALA A 103 -2.88 8.47 -3.90
CA ALA A 103 -3.52 8.15 -5.17
C ALA A 103 -3.21 6.72 -5.64
N PHE A 104 -1.95 6.28 -5.51
CA PHE A 104 -1.53 4.92 -5.84
C PHE A 104 -2.23 3.88 -4.96
N ALA A 105 -2.27 4.12 -3.66
CA ALA A 105 -2.91 3.22 -2.70
C ALA A 105 -4.42 3.11 -2.95
N LEU A 106 -5.09 4.24 -3.17
CA LEU A 106 -6.52 4.25 -3.48
C LEU A 106 -6.83 3.54 -4.81
N ALA A 107 -6.07 3.84 -5.87
CA ALA A 107 -6.26 3.20 -7.17
C ALA A 107 -6.05 1.67 -7.08
N SER A 108 -5.03 1.24 -6.33
CA SER A 108 -4.75 -0.18 -6.09
C SER A 108 -5.89 -0.84 -5.32
N ALA A 109 -6.37 -0.21 -4.25
CA ALA A 109 -7.47 -0.73 -3.43
C ALA A 109 -8.79 -0.84 -4.20
N VAL A 110 -9.07 0.11 -5.10
CA VAL A 110 -10.25 0.02 -6.01
C VAL A 110 -10.12 -1.17 -6.94
N LEU A 111 -8.93 -1.48 -7.45
CA LEU A 111 -8.70 -2.66 -8.29
C LEU A 111 -8.82 -3.97 -7.51
N VAL A 112 -8.33 -4.01 -6.26
CA VAL A 112 -8.60 -5.14 -5.34
C VAL A 112 -10.10 -5.32 -5.13
N GLY A 113 -10.83 -4.24 -4.82
CA GLY A 113 -12.28 -4.29 -4.63
C GLY A 113 -13.03 -4.74 -5.88
N ALA A 114 -12.60 -4.32 -7.07
CA ALA A 114 -13.15 -4.84 -8.32
C ALA A 114 -12.87 -6.35 -8.48
N GLY A 115 -11.68 -6.80 -8.06
CA GLY A 115 -11.33 -8.21 -8.01
C GLY A 115 -12.27 -9.03 -7.13
N PHE A 116 -12.44 -8.63 -5.88
CA PHE A 116 -13.41 -9.25 -4.95
C PHE A 116 -14.83 -9.24 -5.48
N ALA A 117 -15.28 -8.14 -6.10
CA ALA A 117 -16.62 -8.07 -6.69
C ALA A 117 -16.81 -9.12 -7.81
N VAL A 118 -15.80 -9.30 -8.66
CA VAL A 118 -15.81 -10.31 -9.72
C VAL A 118 -15.76 -11.71 -9.13
N GLU A 119 -14.89 -11.96 -8.15
CA GLU A 119 -14.78 -13.25 -7.48
C GLU A 119 -16.10 -13.64 -6.81
N HIS A 120 -16.67 -12.74 -6.01
CA HIS A 120 -17.97 -12.92 -5.38
C HIS A 120 -19.07 -13.27 -6.39
N ALA A 121 -19.12 -12.59 -7.53
CA ALA A 121 -20.09 -12.88 -8.60
C ALA A 121 -19.89 -14.29 -9.20
N VAL A 122 -18.64 -14.75 -9.35
CA VAL A 122 -18.36 -16.11 -9.81
C VAL A 122 -18.79 -17.14 -8.78
N TYR A 123 -18.43 -16.96 -7.50
CA TYR A 123 -18.82 -17.86 -6.42
C TYR A 123 -20.34 -17.94 -6.27
N ALA A 124 -21.05 -16.81 -6.34
CA ALA A 124 -22.51 -16.76 -6.27
C ALA A 124 -23.19 -17.48 -7.45
N SER A 125 -22.53 -17.58 -8.61
CA SER A 125 -23.06 -18.29 -9.78
C SER A 125 -22.91 -19.81 -9.71
N GLN A 126 -22.05 -20.32 -8.82
CA GLN A 126 -21.73 -21.75 -8.72
C GLN A 126 -22.37 -22.38 -7.48
N SER A 127 -23.21 -23.40 -7.69
CA SER A 127 -23.85 -24.10 -6.58
C SER A 127 -22.82 -24.86 -5.73
N GLY A 128 -22.83 -24.62 -4.42
CA GLY A 128 -21.98 -25.30 -3.45
C GLY A 128 -20.58 -24.69 -3.25
N TRP A 129 -20.25 -23.60 -3.96
CA TRP A 129 -19.04 -22.83 -3.68
C TRP A 129 -19.30 -21.89 -2.50
N ASN A 130 -18.36 -21.81 -1.56
CA ASN A 130 -18.48 -20.92 -0.41
C ASN A 130 -17.21 -20.09 -0.29
N GLU A 131 -17.34 -18.79 -0.51
CA GLU A 131 -16.25 -17.84 -0.42
C GLU A 131 -15.84 -17.68 1.06
N GLN A 132 -14.66 -18.20 1.41
CA GLN A 132 -14.03 -17.96 2.71
C GLN A 132 -12.84 -17.04 2.52
N LEU A 133 -12.82 -15.98 3.33
CA LEU A 133 -11.69 -15.08 3.44
C LEU A 133 -10.61 -15.76 4.28
N LYS A 134 -9.35 -15.59 3.88
CA LYS A 134 -8.20 -16.23 4.52
C LYS A 134 -7.88 -15.59 5.87
N ASP A 135 -8.01 -14.27 5.95
CA ASP A 135 -7.53 -13.46 7.07
C ASP A 135 -8.67 -12.71 7.79
N HIS A 136 -8.34 -12.13 8.95
CA HIS A 136 -9.25 -11.29 9.71
C HIS A 136 -9.37 -9.89 9.08
N HIS A 137 -10.39 -9.67 8.27
CA HIS A 137 -10.61 -8.39 7.59
C HIS A 137 -11.49 -7.41 8.37
N LEU A 138 -11.50 -6.15 7.93
CA LEU A 138 -12.52 -5.15 8.29
C LEU A 138 -13.91 -5.48 7.72
N PHE A 139 -13.98 -6.44 6.80
CA PHE A 139 -15.20 -6.89 6.15
C PHE A 139 -15.46 -8.36 6.45
N ALA A 140 -16.73 -8.73 6.47
CA ALA A 140 -17.17 -10.12 6.67
C ALA A 140 -17.54 -10.82 5.36
N GLN A 141 -17.71 -10.06 4.27
CA GLN A 141 -18.16 -10.55 2.96
C GLN A 141 -17.44 -9.77 1.84
N ALA A 142 -17.09 -10.46 0.75
CA ALA A 142 -16.39 -9.87 -0.39
C ALA A 142 -17.20 -8.82 -1.19
N ASN A 143 -18.50 -8.71 -0.92
CA ASN A 143 -19.36 -7.68 -1.50
C ASN A 143 -19.30 -6.33 -0.75
N GLN A 144 -18.61 -6.25 0.40
CA GLN A 144 -18.48 -5.04 1.20
C GLN A 144 -17.38 -4.11 0.64
N ILE A 145 -17.55 -3.69 -0.62
CA ILE A 145 -16.54 -2.95 -1.40
C ILE A 145 -15.98 -1.72 -0.67
N PRO A 146 -16.78 -0.87 0.02
CA PRO A 146 -16.22 0.27 0.74
C PRO A 146 -15.24 -0.11 1.86
N ALA A 147 -15.52 -1.19 2.59
CA ALA A 147 -14.65 -1.68 3.66
C ALA A 147 -13.36 -2.29 3.09
N ILE A 148 -13.49 -3.08 2.00
CA ILE A 148 -12.36 -3.62 1.22
C ILE A 148 -11.44 -2.49 0.74
N VAL A 149 -12.01 -1.46 0.09
CA VAL A 149 -11.23 -0.32 -0.41
C VAL A 149 -10.56 0.44 0.74
N ALA A 150 -11.26 0.64 1.87
CA ALA A 150 -10.68 1.30 3.03
C ALA A 150 -9.50 0.51 3.61
N GLU A 151 -9.68 -0.78 3.84
CA GLU A 151 -8.64 -1.69 4.37
C GLU A 151 -7.41 -1.70 3.47
N TYR A 152 -7.58 -2.12 2.22
CA TYR A 152 -6.46 -2.31 1.31
C TYR A 152 -5.81 -0.98 0.90
N SER A 153 -6.51 0.15 0.97
CA SER A 153 -5.88 1.46 0.77
C SER A 153 -4.90 1.78 1.90
N LEU A 154 -5.26 1.51 3.16
CA LEU A 154 -4.37 1.73 4.30
C LEU A 154 -3.18 0.77 4.27
N LEU A 155 -3.42 -0.51 3.98
CA LEU A 155 -2.37 -1.52 3.88
C LEU A 155 -1.37 -1.20 2.76
N THR A 156 -1.88 -0.87 1.57
CA THR A 156 -1.03 -0.49 0.42
C THR A 156 -0.25 0.79 0.72
N LEU A 157 -0.91 1.80 1.31
CA LEU A 157 -0.28 3.06 1.67
C LEU A 157 0.83 2.85 2.71
N TYR A 158 0.58 2.00 3.69
CA TYR A 158 1.55 1.62 4.71
C TYR A 158 2.81 0.99 4.09
N SER A 159 2.64 -0.05 3.25
CA SER A 159 3.74 -0.72 2.55
C SER A 159 4.55 0.25 1.68
N LEU A 160 3.86 1.14 0.96
CA LEU A 160 4.46 2.18 0.13
C LEU A 160 5.28 3.19 0.94
N LEU A 161 4.74 3.65 2.08
CA LEU A 161 5.43 4.59 2.97
C LEU A 161 6.60 3.94 3.71
N LEU A 162 6.54 2.66 4.06
CA LEU A 162 7.68 1.92 4.62
C LEU A 162 8.86 1.91 3.66
N GLY A 163 8.64 1.52 2.40
CA GLY A 163 9.68 1.53 1.38
C GLY A 163 10.25 2.94 1.17
N HIS A 164 9.39 3.95 1.14
CA HIS A 164 9.80 5.34 1.00
C HIS A 164 10.61 5.85 2.20
N PHE A 165 10.22 5.48 3.42
CA PHE A 165 10.93 5.82 4.66
C PHE A 165 12.35 5.22 4.68
N ILE A 166 12.48 3.93 4.39
CA ILE A 166 13.78 3.24 4.34
C ILE A 166 14.70 3.94 3.33
N ALA A 167 14.22 4.13 2.10
CA ALA A 167 15.01 4.76 1.04
C ALA A 167 15.42 6.20 1.40
N THR A 168 14.52 6.98 2.00
CA THR A 168 14.81 8.34 2.48
C THR A 168 15.86 8.33 3.59
N THR A 169 15.84 7.33 4.46
CA THR A 169 16.83 7.20 5.55
C THR A 169 18.21 6.89 5.01
N PHE A 170 18.33 5.92 4.10
CA PHE A 170 19.61 5.65 3.43
C PHE A 170 20.14 6.87 2.67
N TYR A 171 19.27 7.51 1.89
CA TYR A 171 19.64 8.69 1.10
C TYR A 171 20.16 9.83 1.98
N ARG A 172 19.57 10.04 3.16
CA ARG A 172 19.83 11.21 4.00
C ARG A 172 20.87 10.98 5.09
N PHE A 173 20.81 9.84 5.76
CA PHE A 173 21.59 9.55 6.96
C PHE A 173 22.67 8.47 6.73
N GLY A 174 22.78 7.98 5.50
CA GLY A 174 23.80 7.00 5.12
C GLY A 174 23.43 5.56 5.48
N LYS A 175 24.38 4.65 5.24
CA LYS A 175 24.16 3.19 5.29
C LYS A 175 23.74 2.70 6.68
N ALA A 176 24.44 3.13 7.74
CA ALA A 176 24.18 2.65 9.10
C ALA A 176 22.75 2.98 9.56
N ALA A 177 22.32 4.23 9.40
CA ALA A 177 20.96 4.65 9.72
C ALA A 177 19.91 3.94 8.83
N GLY A 178 20.22 3.74 7.55
CA GLY A 178 19.37 2.98 6.64
C GLY A 178 19.13 1.53 7.10
N VAL A 179 20.19 0.84 7.56
CA VAL A 179 20.07 -0.52 8.13
C VAL A 179 19.19 -0.52 9.38
N ILE A 180 19.36 0.47 10.26
CA ILE A 180 18.48 0.63 11.43
C ILE A 180 17.03 0.86 11.00
N ALA A 181 16.79 1.68 9.96
CA ALA A 181 15.44 1.88 9.43
C ALA A 181 14.83 0.61 8.82
N ILE A 182 15.62 -0.27 8.20
CA ILE A 182 15.13 -1.59 7.76
C ILE A 182 14.65 -2.40 8.97
N VAL A 183 15.48 -2.50 10.02
CA VAL A 183 15.11 -3.25 11.24
C VAL A 183 13.83 -2.67 11.87
N LEU A 184 13.73 -1.34 11.98
CA LEU A 184 12.53 -0.69 12.50
C LEU A 184 11.30 -0.92 11.60
N ALA A 185 11.46 -0.83 10.28
CA ALA A 185 10.38 -1.10 9.34
C ALA A 185 9.88 -2.54 9.40
N LEU A 186 10.80 -3.52 9.50
CA LEU A 186 10.46 -4.93 9.68
C LEU A 186 9.72 -5.16 11.00
N ASN A 187 10.18 -4.56 12.10
CA ASN A 187 9.48 -4.65 13.39
C ASN A 187 8.07 -4.07 13.31
N LEU A 188 7.89 -2.93 12.62
CA LEU A 188 6.57 -2.34 12.41
C LEU A 188 5.68 -3.24 11.55
N ALA A 189 6.23 -3.85 10.48
CA ALA A 189 5.49 -4.77 9.61
C ALA A 189 5.08 -6.04 10.35
N ILE A 190 6.01 -6.67 11.10
CA ILE A 190 5.74 -7.86 11.92
C ILE A 190 4.72 -7.54 13.02
N GLY A 191 4.89 -6.43 13.75
CA GLY A 191 3.97 -6.03 14.82
C GLY A 191 2.55 -5.78 14.32
N ILE A 192 2.41 -5.53 13.02
CA ILE A 192 1.14 -5.40 12.32
C ILE A 192 0.62 -6.78 11.88
N GLU A 193 1.42 -7.63 11.26
CA GLU A 193 1.02 -8.98 10.82
C GLU A 193 0.70 -9.92 12.01
N VAL A 194 1.43 -9.81 13.12
CA VAL A 194 1.16 -10.58 14.36
C VAL A 194 -0.18 -10.22 14.98
N ARG A 195 -0.76 -9.03 14.68
CA ARG A 195 -2.14 -8.72 15.07
C ARG A 195 -3.19 -9.46 14.23
N PHE A 196 -2.83 -9.87 13.01
CA PHE A 196 -3.67 -10.69 12.15
C PHE A 196 -3.54 -12.18 12.46
N TYR A 197 -2.35 -12.63 12.87
CA TYR A 197 -2.12 -13.98 13.36
C TYR A 197 -2.56 -14.11 14.84
N ASP A 198 -3.84 -14.40 15.06
CA ASP A 198 -4.56 -14.92 16.24
C ASP A 198 -3.89 -15.08 17.63
N ASN A 199 -2.59 -15.37 17.74
CA ASN A 199 -1.89 -15.72 18.97
C ASN A 199 -1.70 -14.56 19.97
N PHE A 200 -1.46 -13.32 19.52
CA PHE A 200 -1.30 -12.19 20.44
C PHE A 200 -2.64 -11.69 21.00
N VAL A 201 -3.70 -11.78 20.18
CA VAL A 201 -5.07 -11.42 20.58
C VAL A 201 -5.70 -12.51 21.44
N ASN A 202 -5.42 -13.79 21.18
CA ASN A 202 -5.81 -14.89 22.06
C ASN A 202 -5.17 -14.78 23.46
N LEU A 203 -3.94 -14.27 23.57
CA LEU A 203 -3.26 -13.98 24.84
C LEU A 203 -3.95 -12.84 25.65
N LEU A 204 -4.66 -11.94 24.98
CA LEU A 204 -5.43 -10.84 25.60
C LEU A 204 -6.95 -11.14 25.72
N ARG A 205 -7.44 -12.20 25.05
CA ARG A 205 -8.86 -12.56 24.94
C ARG A 205 -9.47 -13.17 26.19
N GLU A 206 -8.68 -13.62 27.16
CA GLU A 206 -9.20 -14.30 28.36
C GLU A 206 -9.96 -13.39 29.34
N GLY A 207 -10.12 -12.08 29.07
CA GLY A 207 -11.02 -11.25 29.89
C GLY A 207 -11.46 -9.93 29.27
N SER A 208 -12.77 -9.80 29.00
CA SER A 208 -13.62 -8.58 29.07
C SER A 208 -14.43 -8.21 27.83
N LEU A 209 -15.59 -7.59 28.09
CA LEU A 209 -16.60 -7.03 27.17
C LEU A 209 -16.07 -5.98 26.17
N LEU A 210 -14.80 -5.58 26.28
CA LEU A 210 -14.12 -4.67 25.35
C LEU A 210 -13.87 -5.31 23.98
N ASN A 211 -13.96 -6.63 23.85
CA ASN A 211 -13.62 -7.38 22.63
C ASN A 211 -14.57 -7.21 21.43
N SER A 212 -15.81 -6.73 21.60
CA SER A 212 -16.78 -6.62 20.50
C SER A 212 -16.83 -5.26 19.81
N LEU A 213 -16.40 -4.19 20.49
CA LEU A 213 -16.42 -2.81 19.95
C LEU A 213 -15.05 -2.35 19.42
N LEU A 214 -13.99 -3.10 19.73
CA LEU A 214 -12.61 -2.68 19.50
C LEU A 214 -12.00 -3.18 18.17
N THR A 215 -12.54 -4.20 17.50
CA THR A 215 -11.79 -4.91 16.44
C THR A 215 -11.55 -4.12 15.13
N PRO A 216 -12.52 -3.46 14.48
CA PRO A 216 -12.27 -2.77 13.20
C PRO A 216 -11.69 -1.37 13.40
N TRP A 217 -12.14 -0.66 14.45
CA TRP A 217 -11.67 0.69 14.76
C TRP A 217 -10.24 0.70 15.25
N GLN A 218 -9.79 -0.31 16.02
CA GLN A 218 -8.38 -0.42 16.39
C GLN A 218 -7.49 -0.64 15.19
N PHE A 219 -7.92 -1.42 14.19
CA PHE A 219 -7.17 -1.57 12.94
C PHE A 219 -7.02 -0.22 12.24
N LEU A 220 -8.13 0.50 12.03
CA LEU A 220 -8.12 1.81 11.37
C LEU A 220 -7.26 2.81 12.15
N LEU A 221 -7.34 2.79 13.48
CA LEU A 221 -6.54 3.63 14.35
C LEU A 221 -5.06 3.25 14.30
N SER A 222 -4.69 1.98 14.44
CA SER A 222 -3.28 1.57 14.47
C SER A 222 -2.59 1.79 13.13
N TYR A 223 -3.24 1.43 12.02
CA TYR A 223 -2.69 1.69 10.69
C TYR A 223 -2.73 3.16 10.33
N GLY A 224 -3.82 3.86 10.65
CA GLY A 224 -3.93 5.30 10.45
C GLY A 224 -2.84 6.06 11.20
N LEU A 225 -2.57 5.70 12.45
CA LEU A 225 -1.48 6.26 13.26
C LEU A 225 -0.11 5.90 12.70
N ALA A 226 0.12 4.65 12.29
CA ALA A 226 1.39 4.25 11.68
C ALA A 226 1.66 4.99 10.36
N VAL A 227 0.65 5.10 9.49
CA VAL A 227 0.69 5.89 8.25
C VAL A 227 0.93 7.36 8.55
N ALA A 228 0.22 7.95 9.51
CA ALA A 228 0.39 9.35 9.89
C ALA A 228 1.78 9.61 10.48
N PHE A 229 2.30 8.69 11.30
CA PHE A 229 3.64 8.76 11.86
C PHE A 229 4.71 8.68 10.77
N LEU A 230 4.62 7.70 9.86
CA LEU A 230 5.54 7.58 8.72
C LEU A 230 5.48 8.81 7.82
N TYR A 231 4.28 9.31 7.52
CA TYR A 231 4.06 10.54 6.78
C TYR A 231 4.77 11.72 7.44
N ALA A 232 4.53 11.93 8.73
CA ALA A 232 5.12 13.04 9.49
C ALA A 232 6.64 12.92 9.55
N LEU A 233 7.16 11.72 9.76
CA LEU A 233 8.60 11.44 9.83
C LEU A 233 9.28 11.70 8.49
N ILE A 234 8.71 11.20 7.39
CA ILE A 234 9.20 11.47 6.03
C ILE A 234 9.15 12.98 5.73
N HIS A 235 8.04 13.65 6.06
CA HIS A 235 7.89 15.09 5.85
C HIS A 235 8.85 15.93 6.70
N TYR A 236 9.21 15.45 7.89
CA TYR A 236 10.19 16.06 8.79
C TYR A 236 11.64 15.83 8.35
N MET A 237 11.94 14.62 7.85
CA MET A 237 12.98 14.42 6.84
C MET A 237 12.65 15.31 5.64
N PHE A 238 13.39 15.48 4.54
CA PHE A 238 13.11 16.57 3.57
C PHE A 238 13.15 18.05 4.08
N ARG A 239 12.50 18.44 5.19
CA ARG A 239 12.42 19.82 5.71
C ARG A 239 13.67 20.27 6.48
N THR A 240 14.22 19.41 7.34
CA THR A 240 15.15 19.83 8.41
C THR A 240 16.65 19.73 8.13
N SER A 241 17.10 19.39 6.92
CA SER A 241 18.54 19.15 6.70
C SER A 241 19.09 19.89 5.50
N GLU A 242 20.19 20.59 5.77
CA GLU A 242 21.15 21.05 4.78
C GLU A 242 21.68 19.86 3.96
N ILE A 243 21.91 20.11 2.66
CA ILE A 243 22.49 19.11 1.77
C ILE A 243 23.95 18.98 2.17
N LYS A 244 24.37 17.84 2.73
CA LYS A 244 25.80 17.53 2.70
C LYS A 244 26.16 17.35 1.22
N PRO A 245 27.02 18.20 0.64
CA PRO A 245 27.46 17.96 -0.73
C PRO A 245 28.07 16.56 -0.74
N HIS A 246 27.66 15.74 -1.72
CA HIS A 246 28.31 14.46 -1.96
C HIS A 246 29.76 14.77 -2.33
N THR A 247 30.66 14.70 -1.34
CA THR A 247 32.09 14.54 -1.58
C THR A 247 32.23 13.21 -2.32
N ARG A 248 32.42 13.30 -3.63
CA ARG A 248 32.77 12.16 -4.48
C ARG A 248 34.10 11.57 -4.05
#